data_AF-X1H651-F1
#
_entry.id   AF-X1H651-F1
#
_cell.length_a   1.000
_cell.length_b   1.000
_cell.length_c   1.000
_cell.angle_alpha   90.00
_cell.angle_beta   90.00
_cell.angle_gamma   90.00
#
_symmetry.space_group_name_H-M   'P 1'
#
loop_
_entity.id
_entity.type
_entity.pdbx_description
1 polymer ?
#
loop_
_entity_poly.entity_id
_entity_poly.type
_entity_poly.pdbx_seq_one_letter_code
_entity_poly.pdbx_strand_id
1 'polypeptide(L)'
;LVTLKHVEVKKQEISPETRDLAQTLKESYIEHDQFERLTNDEITILETFMGKRLFLERIAIIVNQSRIPLGIPGFKKAEFEKILDDLISKGYIEFDVVGDKNVYFLTERGKYRVQ
;
A
#
# COMPACT_ATOMS: atom_id res chain seq x y z
N LEU A 1 57.90 9.72 -23.70
CA LEU A 1 56.94 10.82 -23.41
C LEU A 1 55.62 10.46 -24.05
N VAL A 2 54.59 10.18 -23.25
CA VAL A 2 53.24 9.79 -23.73
C VAL A 2 52.34 11.01 -23.57
N THR A 3 51.82 11.53 -24.67
CA THR A 3 50.91 12.67 -24.70
C THR A 3 49.48 12.19 -24.44
N LEU A 4 48.97 12.44 -23.23
CA LEU A 4 47.57 12.16 -22.88
C LEU A 4 46.65 13.17 -23.58
N LYS A 5 45.81 12.70 -24.50
CA LYS A 5 44.72 13.49 -25.10
C LYS A 5 43.60 13.65 -24.08
N HIS A 6 43.29 14.88 -23.68
CA HIS A 6 42.07 15.22 -22.95
C HIS A 6 40.87 14.94 -23.87
N VAL A 7 40.03 13.98 -23.49
CA VAL A 7 38.73 13.75 -24.14
C VAL A 7 37.71 14.54 -23.33
N GLU A 8 37.24 15.67 -23.86
CA GLU A 8 36.12 16.39 -23.27
C GLU A 8 34.85 15.54 -23.38
N VAL A 9 34.35 15.07 -22.24
CA VAL A 9 33.10 14.32 -22.15
C VAL A 9 31.95 15.34 -22.28
N LYS A 10 31.42 15.52 -23.49
CA LYS A 10 30.17 16.28 -23.68
C LYS A 10 29.06 15.58 -22.90
N LYS A 11 28.48 16.26 -21.90
CA LYS A 11 27.27 15.79 -21.21
C LYS A 11 26.18 15.58 -22.27
N GLN A 12 25.70 14.35 -22.37
CA GLN A 12 24.64 13.96 -23.29
C GLN A 12 23.37 14.77 -22.94
N GLU A 13 22.81 15.47 -23.93
CA GLU A 13 21.52 16.13 -23.75
C GLU A 13 20.45 15.06 -23.58
N ILE A 14 19.89 15.00 -22.37
CA ILE A 14 18.86 14.04 -21.99
C ILE A 14 17.64 14.30 -22.88
N SER A 15 17.17 13.28 -23.61
CA SER A 15 15.99 13.42 -24.46
C SER A 15 14.76 13.81 -23.62
N PRO A 16 13.78 14.53 -24.18
CA PRO A 16 12.53 14.86 -23.50
C PRO A 16 11.85 13.63 -22.91
N GLU A 17 11.84 12.52 -23.65
CA GLU A 17 11.28 11.22 -23.23
C GLU A 17 11.97 10.66 -21.97
N THR A 18 13.29 10.84 -21.86
CA THR A 18 14.06 10.39 -20.70
C THR A 18 13.79 11.28 -19.48
N ARG A 19 13.50 12.57 -19.68
CA ARG A 19 13.09 13.48 -18.60
C ARG A 19 11.68 13.15 -18.11
N ASP A 20 10.75 12.89 -19.01
CA ASP A 20 9.37 12.50 -18.67
C ASP A 20 9.35 11.16 -17.93
N LEU A 21 10.16 10.19 -18.37
CA LEU A 21 10.33 8.92 -17.67
C LEU A 21 10.93 9.13 -16.27
N ALA A 22 11.99 9.91 -16.15
CA ALA A 22 12.61 10.21 -14.85
C ALA A 22 11.64 10.97 -13.93
N GLN A 23 10.81 11.85 -14.47
CA GLN A 23 9.81 12.59 -13.71
C GLN A 23 8.66 11.67 -13.26
N THR A 24 8.14 10.82 -14.14
CA THR A 24 7.12 9.81 -13.78
C THR A 24 7.64 8.85 -12.70
N LEU A 25 8.88 8.37 -12.85
CA LEU A 25 9.52 7.52 -11.85
C LEU A 25 9.69 8.26 -10.53
N LYS A 26 10.12 9.53 -10.55
CA LYS A 26 10.28 10.35 -9.36
C LYS A 26 8.93 10.65 -8.68
N GLU A 27 7.88 10.93 -9.44
CA GLU A 27 6.53 11.16 -8.92
C GLU A 27 5.97 9.88 -8.27
N SER A 28 6.09 8.73 -8.94
CA SER A 28 5.73 7.43 -8.34
C SER A 28 6.54 7.13 -7.07
N TYR A 29 7.84 7.43 -7.06
CA TYR A 29 8.70 7.16 -5.93
C TYR A 29 8.39 8.08 -4.74
N ILE A 30 8.08 9.37 -4.98
CA ILE A 30 7.69 10.33 -3.95
C ILE A 30 6.33 9.98 -3.33
N GLU A 31 5.37 9.52 -4.14
CA GLU A 31 4.07 9.04 -3.62
C GLU A 31 4.23 7.82 -2.70
N HIS A 32 5.19 6.94 -3.01
CA HIS A 32 5.45 5.72 -2.25
C HIS A 32 6.37 5.92 -1.03
N ASP A 33 7.29 6.89 -1.01
CA ASP A 33 8.18 7.12 0.14
C ASP A 33 7.47 7.76 1.37
N GLN A 34 6.19 8.14 1.22
CA GLN A 34 5.37 8.73 2.29
C GLN A 34 4.39 7.74 2.94
N PHE A 35 4.64 6.43 2.90
CA PHE A 35 3.84 5.50 3.69
C PHE A 35 3.97 5.84 5.17
N GLU A 36 2.87 6.29 5.76
CA GLU A 36 2.78 6.43 7.21
C GLU A 36 2.99 5.08 7.88
N ARG A 37 3.44 5.12 9.13
CA ARG A 37 3.68 3.90 9.89
C ARG A 37 2.34 3.24 10.25
N LEU A 38 2.11 2.06 9.67
CA LEU A 38 1.01 1.19 10.04
C LEU A 38 1.37 0.33 11.26
N THR A 39 0.38 0.04 12.08
CA THR A 39 0.45 -0.94 13.16
C THR A 39 0.42 -2.36 12.62
N ASN A 40 0.83 -3.34 13.42
CA ASN A 40 0.77 -4.75 13.03
C ASN A 40 -0.66 -5.21 12.75
N ASP A 41 -1.63 -4.67 13.50
CA ASP A 41 -3.04 -5.00 13.35
C ASP A 41 -3.59 -4.47 12.02
N GLU A 42 -3.22 -3.24 11.65
CA GLU A 42 -3.54 -2.64 10.35
C GLU A 42 -2.94 -3.44 9.19
N ILE A 43 -1.65 -3.82 9.29
CA ILE A 43 -0.99 -4.64 8.27
C ILE A 43 -1.70 -5.99 8.12
N THR A 44 -2.01 -6.65 9.24
CA THR A 44 -2.74 -7.93 9.26
C THR A 44 -4.08 -7.82 8.53
N ILE A 45 -4.82 -6.72 8.74
CA ILE A 45 -6.08 -6.47 8.04
C ILE A 45 -5.86 -6.30 6.53
N LEU A 46 -4.86 -5.51 6.11
CA LEU A 46 -4.57 -5.31 4.68
C LEU A 46 -4.21 -6.63 3.98
N GLU A 47 -3.43 -7.49 4.63
CA GLU A 47 -3.02 -8.80 4.09
C GLU A 47 -4.22 -9.72 3.83
N THR A 48 -5.31 -9.57 4.58
CA THR A 48 -6.50 -10.44 4.43
C THR A 48 -7.19 -10.31 3.08
N PHE A 49 -7.06 -9.16 2.41
CA PHE A 49 -7.76 -8.92 1.17
C PHE A 49 -7.19 -9.79 0.04
N MET A 50 -5.89 -10.07 0.00
CA MET A 50 -5.25 -10.86 -1.08
C MET A 50 -5.72 -10.45 -2.50
N GLY A 51 -5.97 -9.15 -2.73
CA GLY A 51 -6.51 -8.63 -4.00
C GLY A 51 -8.02 -8.89 -4.25
N LYS A 52 -8.77 -9.35 -3.25
CA LYS A 52 -10.20 -9.65 -3.31
C LYS A 52 -11.04 -8.53 -2.68
N ARG A 53 -12.33 -8.56 -3.00
CA ARG A 53 -13.37 -7.77 -2.33
C ARG A 53 -14.01 -8.61 -1.23
N LEU A 54 -14.12 -8.09 0.00
CA LEU A 54 -14.57 -8.84 1.17
C LEU A 54 -15.63 -8.09 1.99
N PHE A 55 -16.62 -8.83 2.49
CA PHE A 55 -17.55 -8.32 3.51
C PHE A 55 -16.85 -8.19 4.86
N LEU A 56 -17.34 -7.25 5.70
CA LEU A 56 -16.80 -6.98 7.03
C LEU A 56 -16.62 -8.26 7.88
N GLU A 57 -17.63 -9.13 7.88
CA GLU A 57 -17.62 -10.36 8.67
C GLU A 57 -16.53 -11.33 8.21
N ARG A 58 -16.24 -11.37 6.90
CA ARG A 58 -15.16 -12.22 6.36
C ARG A 58 -13.81 -11.71 6.79
N ILE A 59 -13.59 -10.40 6.74
CA ILE A 59 -12.34 -9.78 7.19
C ILE A 59 -12.15 -10.08 8.69
N ALA A 60 -13.17 -9.83 9.51
CA ALA A 60 -13.12 -10.08 10.95
C ALA A 60 -12.81 -11.55 11.30
N ILE A 61 -13.40 -12.51 10.57
CA ILE A 61 -13.11 -13.94 10.77
C ILE A 61 -11.64 -14.24 10.49
N ILE A 62 -11.12 -13.83 9.32
CA ILE A 62 -9.74 -14.13 8.91
C ILE A 62 -8.74 -13.51 9.89
N VAL A 63 -8.93 -12.24 10.24
CA VAL A 63 -8.06 -11.51 11.16
C VAL A 63 -8.09 -12.12 12.56
N ASN A 64 -9.26 -12.52 13.08
CA ASN A 64 -9.31 -13.14 14.40
C ASN A 64 -8.73 -14.55 14.40
N GLN A 65 -8.85 -15.29 13.29
CA GLN A 65 -8.22 -16.61 13.15
C GLN A 65 -6.70 -16.54 13.15
N SER A 66 -6.08 -15.50 12.56
CA SER A 66 -4.62 -15.34 12.58
C SER A 66 -4.06 -15.01 13.96
N ARG A 67 -4.89 -14.48 14.87
CA ARG A 67 -4.50 -14.10 16.24
C ARG A 67 -4.49 -15.28 17.23
N ILE A 68 -5.35 -16.28 17.02
CA ILE A 68 -5.44 -17.50 17.85
C ILE A 68 -4.09 -18.20 18.05
N PRO A 69 -3.31 -18.54 17.00
CA PRO A 69 -2.03 -19.24 17.18
C PRO A 69 -0.98 -18.39 17.90
N LEU A 70 -1.17 -17.07 17.95
CA LEU A 70 -0.29 -16.14 18.67
C LEU A 70 -0.68 -15.97 20.15
N GLY A 71 -1.77 -16.62 20.60
CA GLY A 71 -2.30 -16.44 21.95
C GLY A 71 -2.91 -15.05 22.18
N ILE A 72 -3.22 -14.31 21.11
CA ILE A 72 -3.75 -12.95 21.17
C ILE A 72 -5.28 -13.03 21.07
N PRO A 73 -6.03 -12.33 21.95
CA PRO A 73 -7.48 -12.30 21.84
C PRO A 73 -7.92 -11.66 20.50
N GLY A 74 -9.01 -12.18 19.95
CA GLY A 74 -9.67 -11.56 18.81
C GLY A 74 -10.17 -10.15 19.13
N PHE A 75 -10.32 -9.33 18.10
CA PHE A 75 -10.84 -7.98 18.24
C PHE A 75 -12.29 -7.97 18.69
N LYS A 76 -12.64 -7.01 19.54
CA LYS A 76 -14.04 -6.63 19.72
C LYS A 76 -14.53 -5.88 18.49
N LYS A 77 -15.84 -5.93 18.23
CA LYS A 77 -16.45 -5.28 17.06
C LYS A 77 -16.04 -3.80 16.91
N ALA A 78 -16.18 -3.01 17.99
CA ALA A 78 -15.86 -1.59 17.95
C ALA A 78 -14.36 -1.30 17.73
N GLU A 79 -13.47 -2.15 18.26
CA GLU A 79 -12.02 -2.03 18.04
C GLU A 79 -11.69 -2.31 16.58
N PHE A 80 -12.29 -3.36 16.01
CA PHE A 80 -12.09 -3.74 14.62
C PHE A 80 -12.60 -2.68 13.65
N GLU A 81 -13.82 -2.17 13.87
CA GLU A 81 -14.41 -1.10 13.05
C GLU A 81 -13.55 0.16 13.09
N LYS A 82 -13.02 0.52 14.27
CA LYS A 82 -12.10 1.66 14.39
C LYS A 82 -10.84 1.50 13.54
N ILE A 83 -10.21 0.33 13.57
CA ILE A 83 -9.00 0.08 12.76
C ILE A 83 -9.34 0.14 11.26
N LEU A 84 -10.52 -0.36 10.88
CA LEU A 84 -10.97 -0.31 9.51
C LEU A 84 -11.23 1.13 9.05
N ASP A 85 -11.87 1.94 9.87
CA ASP A 85 -12.10 3.38 9.62
C ASP A 85 -10.77 4.14 9.51
N ASP A 86 -9.79 3.82 10.36
CA ASP A 86 -8.45 4.38 10.28
C ASP A 86 -7.81 4.03 8.92
N LEU A 87 -7.84 2.76 8.49
CA LEU A 87 -7.31 2.33 7.20
C LEU A 87 -8.02 2.97 5.99
N ILE A 88 -9.32 3.25 6.10
CA ILE A 88 -10.10 3.97 5.09
C ILE A 88 -9.67 5.44 5.05
N SER A 89 -9.55 6.09 6.21
CA SER A 89 -9.12 7.50 6.30
C SER A 89 -7.71 7.72 5.73
N LYS A 90 -6.86 6.71 5.86
CA LYS A 90 -5.50 6.65 5.32
C LYS A 90 -5.44 6.31 3.82
N GLY A 91 -6.58 5.93 3.23
CA GLY A 91 -6.70 5.63 1.80
C GLY A 91 -6.11 4.28 1.40
N TYR A 92 -5.96 3.32 2.31
CA TYR A 92 -5.53 1.95 1.97
C TYR A 92 -6.71 1.04 1.59
N ILE A 93 -7.91 1.34 2.10
CA ILE A 93 -9.13 0.57 1.88
C ILE A 93 -10.23 1.51 1.41
N GLU A 94 -11.03 1.02 0.47
CA GLU A 94 -12.31 1.61 0.05
C GLU A 94 -13.42 0.58 0.22
N PHE A 95 -14.68 1.03 0.10
CA PHE A 95 -15.82 0.13 0.13
C PHE A 95 -16.91 0.56 -0.86
N ASP A 96 -17.63 -0.44 -1.37
CA ASP A 96 -18.86 -0.28 -2.14
C ASP A 96 -20.04 -0.82 -1.34
N VAL A 97 -21.24 -0.31 -1.62
CA VAL A 97 -22.49 -0.87 -1.08
C VAL A 97 -23.05 -1.87 -2.08
N VAL A 98 -23.18 -3.13 -1.66
CA VAL A 98 -23.79 -4.21 -2.45
C VAL A 98 -25.02 -4.71 -1.71
N GLY A 99 -26.20 -4.26 -2.15
CA GLY A 99 -27.46 -4.51 -1.47
C GLY A 99 -27.55 -3.69 -0.18
N ASP A 100 -27.61 -4.37 0.96
CA ASP A 100 -27.67 -3.79 2.31
C ASP A 100 -26.33 -3.87 3.05
N LYS A 101 -25.25 -4.30 2.38
CA LYS A 101 -23.94 -4.57 3.00
C LYS A 101 -22.79 -3.84 2.33
N ASN A 102 -21.80 -3.49 3.15
CA ASN A 102 -20.55 -2.93 2.69
C ASN A 102 -19.59 -4.05 2.26
N VAL A 103 -18.98 -3.86 1.09
CA VAL A 103 -17.92 -4.72 0.55
C VAL A 103 -16.67 -3.88 0.44
N TYR A 104 -15.63 -4.28 1.17
CA TYR A 104 -14.37 -3.55 1.28
C TYR A 104 -13.34 -4.12 0.30
N PHE A 105 -12.40 -3.29 -0.14
CA PHE A 105 -11.30 -3.69 -1.03
C PHE A 105 -10.10 -2.75 -0.91
N LEU A 106 -8.92 -3.24 -1.31
CA LEU A 106 -7.69 -2.44 -1.32
C LEU A 106 -7.69 -1.42 -2.46
N THR A 107 -7.28 -0.19 -2.15
CA THR A 107 -6.89 0.81 -3.15
C THR A 107 -5.55 0.42 -3.80
N GLU A 108 -5.10 1.15 -4.82
CA GLU A 108 -3.75 0.94 -5.37
C GLU A 108 -2.66 1.15 -4.30
N ARG A 109 -2.86 2.13 -3.41
CA ARG A 109 -2.01 2.35 -2.24
C ARG A 109 -2.02 1.15 -1.30
N GLY A 110 -3.20 0.60 -1.03
CA GLY A 110 -3.40 -0.64 -0.27
C GLY A 110 -2.63 -1.81 -0.86
N LYS A 111 -2.81 -2.05 -2.17
CA LYS A 111 -2.17 -3.15 -2.90
C LYS A 111 -0.64 -3.05 -2.88
N TYR A 112 -0.09 -1.87 -3.13
CA TYR A 112 1.36 -1.65 -3.08
C TYR A 112 1.92 -1.95 -1.69
N ARG A 113 1.17 -1.63 -0.63
CA ARG A 113 1.64 -1.80 0.75
C ARG A 113 1.79 -3.26 1.20
N VAL A 114 1.04 -4.19 0.58
CA VAL A 114 1.08 -5.64 0.86
C VAL A 114 1.83 -6.46 -0.19
N GLN A 115 2.38 -5.83 -1.24
CA GLN A 115 3.23 -6.49 -2.24
C GLN A 115 4.68 -6.66 -1.79
#